data_AF-A0A2K4ZH47-F1
#
_entry.id   AF-A0A2K4ZH47-F1
#
_cell.length_a   1.000
_cell.length_b   1.000
_cell.length_c   1.000
_cell.angle_alpha   90.00
_cell.angle_beta   90.00
_cell.angle_gamma   90.00
#
_symmetry.space_group_name_H-M   'P 1'
#
loop_
_entity.id
_entity.type
_entity.pdbx_description
1 polymer ?
#
loop_
_entity_poly.entity_id
_entity_poly.type
_entity_poly.pdbx_seq_one_letter_code
_entity_poly.pdbx_strand_id
1 'polypeptide(L)'
;MNPNIEVITPELWAVNSGYIKAGWIRELSPVPGLESVNKYASLTNDGIMILKKESEFYPILKQLVPKIMLHTDEELQLCHKLNHKAVLDDYEKLYFNVMEWEIERRRVRADYLNRFPRLTLKSRIKKLLQKVGEKIGYYQNSD
;
A
#
# COMPACT_ATOMS: atom_id res chain seq x y z
N MET A 1 14.59 7.65 -17.69
CA MET A 1 14.09 7.10 -16.40
C MET A 1 14.93 7.70 -15.27
N ASN A 2 14.34 8.21 -14.19
CA ASN A 2 15.10 8.86 -13.11
C ASN A 2 15.87 7.77 -12.32
N PRO A 3 17.22 7.78 -12.28
CA PRO A 3 18.00 6.72 -11.63
C PRO A 3 17.77 6.62 -10.10
N ASN A 4 17.15 7.64 -9.52
CA ASN A 4 16.82 7.71 -8.09
C ASN A 4 15.48 7.05 -7.74
N ILE A 5 14.72 6.60 -8.74
CA ILE A 5 13.48 5.86 -8.59
C ILE A 5 13.61 4.53 -9.31
N GLU A 6 13.39 3.46 -8.59
CA GLU A 6 13.30 2.12 -9.14
C GLU A 6 11.93 1.54 -8.79
N VAL A 7 11.14 1.23 -9.82
CA VAL A 7 9.88 0.52 -9.66
C VAL A 7 10.21 -0.98 -9.69
N ILE A 8 10.06 -1.66 -8.55
CA ILE A 8 10.35 -3.10 -8.43
C ILE A 8 9.08 -3.88 -8.82
N THR A 9 7.95 -3.49 -8.25
CA THR A 9 6.60 -3.92 -8.62
C THR A 9 5.65 -2.72 -8.58
N PRO A 10 4.40 -2.80 -9.09
CA PRO A 10 3.45 -1.70 -8.97
C PRO A 10 3.24 -1.23 -7.52
N GLU A 11 3.31 -2.16 -6.55
CA GLU A 11 3.12 -1.91 -5.12
C GLU A 11 4.42 -1.73 -4.31
N LEU A 12 5.60 -1.90 -4.95
CA LEU A 12 6.91 -1.82 -4.30
C LEU A 12 7.90 -0.99 -5.12
N TRP A 13 8.31 0.13 -4.55
CA TRP A 13 9.22 1.07 -5.17
C TRP A 13 10.47 1.22 -4.30
N ALA A 14 11.57 1.65 -4.90
CA ALA A 14 12.78 2.00 -4.19
C ALA A 14 13.24 3.39 -4.60
N VAL A 15 13.43 4.26 -3.60
CA VAL A 15 13.69 5.68 -3.82
C VAL A 15 14.72 6.17 -2.82
N ASN A 16 15.57 7.10 -3.26
CA ASN A 16 16.44 7.82 -2.34
C ASN A 16 15.64 8.91 -1.60
N SER A 17 15.55 8.85 -0.26
CA SER A 17 14.63 9.71 0.51
C SER A 17 14.87 11.22 0.35
N GLY A 18 16.09 11.64 -0.03
CA GLY A 18 16.39 13.04 -0.34
C GLY A 18 15.53 13.61 -1.47
N TYR A 19 15.12 12.77 -2.44
CA TYR A 19 14.32 13.17 -3.60
C TYR A 19 12.82 13.28 -3.27
N ILE A 20 12.35 12.49 -2.31
CA ILE A 20 10.98 12.58 -1.79
C ILE A 20 10.81 13.90 -1.03
N LYS A 21 11.76 14.22 -0.13
CA LYS A 21 11.76 15.45 0.67
C LYS A 21 11.86 16.72 -0.17
N ALA A 22 12.54 16.66 -1.31
CA ALA A 22 12.62 17.77 -2.27
C ALA A 22 11.31 18.01 -3.06
N GLY A 23 10.28 17.16 -2.88
CA GLY A 23 9.00 17.28 -3.57
C GLY A 23 9.06 16.90 -5.06
N TRP A 24 10.13 16.22 -5.48
CA TRP A 24 10.35 15.86 -6.89
C TRP A 24 9.54 14.64 -7.33
N ILE A 25 8.88 13.95 -6.38
CA ILE A 25 8.03 12.79 -6.65
C ILE A 25 6.68 12.99 -5.95
N ARG A 26 5.82 13.79 -6.58
CA ARG A 26 4.50 14.15 -6.03
C ARG A 26 3.57 12.93 -5.88
N GLU A 27 3.77 11.91 -6.71
CA GLU A 27 3.01 10.66 -6.70
C GLU A 27 3.26 9.83 -5.43
N LEU A 28 4.42 10.02 -4.77
CA LEU A 28 4.82 9.30 -3.57
C LEU A 28 4.61 10.15 -2.32
N SER A 29 3.40 10.67 -2.12
CA SER A 29 3.05 11.41 -0.90
C SER A 29 2.98 10.43 0.28
N PRO A 30 3.94 10.46 1.24
CA PRO A 30 3.92 9.57 2.39
C PRO A 30 2.68 9.84 3.26
N VAL A 31 2.25 8.84 4.04
CA VAL A 31 1.19 9.05 5.02
C VAL A 31 1.68 10.01 6.12
N PRO A 32 0.99 11.13 6.40
CA PRO A 32 1.31 11.97 7.55
C PRO A 32 1.17 11.16 8.84
N GLY A 33 2.25 11.04 9.63
CA GLY A 33 2.29 10.22 10.85
C GLY A 33 2.70 8.75 10.66
N LEU A 34 2.85 8.28 9.42
CA LEU A 34 3.38 6.96 9.05
C LEU A 34 4.64 7.10 8.15
N GLU A 35 5.33 8.24 8.25
CA GLU A 35 6.44 8.65 7.37
C GLU A 35 7.58 7.63 7.30
N SER A 36 7.60 6.66 8.21
CA SER A 36 8.42 5.47 8.11
C SER A 36 7.70 4.30 8.77
N VAL A 37 7.39 3.24 8.02
CA VAL A 37 7.09 1.94 8.66
C VAL A 37 8.29 1.55 9.51
N ASN A 38 9.51 1.83 9.02
CA ASN A 38 10.71 1.96 9.84
C ASN A 38 11.86 2.72 9.15
N LYS A 39 13.05 2.72 9.75
CA LYS A 39 14.27 3.35 9.18
C LYS A 39 14.62 2.94 7.73
N TYR A 40 14.14 1.81 7.21
CA TYR A 40 14.44 1.23 5.90
C TYR A 40 13.29 1.32 4.89
N ALA A 41 12.04 1.46 5.34
CA ALA A 41 10.86 1.47 4.46
C ALA A 41 9.79 2.48 4.91
N SER A 42 9.07 3.02 3.94
CA SER A 42 7.97 3.98 4.14
C SER A 42 6.73 3.51 3.37
N LEU A 43 5.56 4.02 3.75
CA LEU A 43 4.29 3.63 3.13
C LEU A 43 3.54 4.88 2.66
N THR A 44 3.01 4.85 1.44
CA THR A 44 2.15 5.91 0.90
C THR A 44 0.69 5.70 1.33
N ASN A 45 -0.11 6.75 1.24
CA ASN A 45 -1.55 6.72 1.58
C ASN A 45 -2.37 5.72 0.75
N ASP A 46 -1.91 5.39 -0.45
CA ASP A 46 -2.57 4.47 -1.36
C ASP A 46 -2.00 3.04 -1.30
N GLY A 47 -1.07 2.76 -0.38
CA GLY A 47 -0.57 1.41 -0.11
C GLY A 47 0.60 0.96 -0.99
N ILE A 48 1.44 1.89 -1.44
CA ILE A 48 2.73 1.60 -2.09
C ILE A 48 3.82 1.61 -1.01
N MET A 49 4.58 0.52 -0.94
CA MET A 49 5.75 0.43 -0.07
C MET A 49 6.97 1.03 -0.77
N ILE A 50 7.70 1.90 -0.08
CA ILE A 50 8.90 2.57 -0.59
C ILE A 50 10.11 2.11 0.23
N LEU A 51 11.02 1.38 -0.40
CA LEU A 51 12.33 1.03 0.17
C LEU A 51 13.30 2.21 0.01
N LYS A 52 14.05 2.49 1.08
CA LYS A 52 15.08 3.54 1.07
C LYS A 52 16.34 3.01 0.39
N LYS A 53 16.62 3.51 -0.81
CA LYS A 53 17.72 3.03 -1.67
C LYS A 53 19.11 3.30 -1.07
N GLU A 54 19.21 4.31 -0.21
CA GLU A 54 20.40 4.68 0.56
C GLU A 54 20.67 3.75 1.76
N SER A 55 19.76 2.85 2.09
CA SER A 55 19.95 1.88 3.17
C SER A 55 20.98 0.82 2.78
N GLU A 56 21.88 0.48 3.70
CA GLU A 56 22.81 -0.65 3.54
C GLU A 56 22.08 -2.00 3.36
N PHE A 57 20.85 -2.11 3.90
CA PHE A 57 20.01 -3.30 3.76
C PHE A 57 19.24 -3.36 2.44
N TYR A 58 19.31 -2.32 1.60
CA TYR A 58 18.55 -2.25 0.36
C TYR A 58 18.75 -3.47 -0.56
N PRO A 59 19.97 -3.99 -0.80
CA PRO A 59 20.15 -5.17 -1.65
C PRO A 59 19.43 -6.41 -1.13
N ILE A 60 19.38 -6.59 0.20
CA ILE A 60 18.68 -7.70 0.84
C ILE A 60 17.17 -7.49 0.76
N LEU A 61 16.70 -6.29 1.12
CA LEU A 61 15.26 -5.94 1.10
C LEU A 61 14.67 -6.04 -0.31
N LYS A 62 15.41 -5.61 -1.33
CA LYS A 62 15.00 -5.72 -2.73
C LYS A 62 14.72 -7.16 -3.16
N GLN A 63 15.41 -8.14 -2.57
CA GLN A 63 15.18 -9.56 -2.86
C GLN A 63 14.13 -10.18 -1.93
N LEU A 64 14.08 -9.74 -0.67
CA LEU A 64 13.24 -10.33 0.36
C LEU A 64 11.78 -9.87 0.27
N VAL A 65 11.56 -8.56 0.12
CA VAL A 65 10.21 -7.98 0.15
C VAL A 65 9.32 -8.56 -0.96
N PRO A 66 9.77 -8.68 -2.23
CA PRO A 66 8.92 -9.28 -3.27
C PRO A 66 8.49 -10.72 -2.95
N LYS A 67 9.34 -11.51 -2.29
CA LYS A 67 9.00 -12.89 -1.90
C LYS A 67 7.91 -12.90 -0.83
N ILE A 68 8.03 -12.03 0.17
CA ILE A 68 7.02 -11.89 1.24
C ILE A 68 5.69 -11.37 0.69
N MET A 69 5.71 -10.46 -0.31
CA MET A 69 4.49 -9.96 -0.95
C MET A 69 3.69 -11.05 -1.68
N LEU A 70 4.32 -12.18 -2.03
CA LEU A 70 3.64 -13.33 -2.62
C LEU A 70 2.90 -14.20 -1.59
N HIS A 71 3.14 -14.01 -0.29
CA HIS A 71 2.48 -14.80 0.73
C HIS A 71 0.96 -14.50 0.79
N THR A 72 0.19 -15.51 1.15
CA THR A 72 -1.23 -15.33 1.47
C THR A 72 -1.41 -14.61 2.81
N ASP A 73 -2.62 -14.11 3.07
CA ASP A 73 -2.92 -13.48 4.37
C ASP A 73 -2.73 -14.48 5.53
N GLU A 74 -3.06 -15.75 5.32
CA GLU A 74 -2.86 -16.81 6.31
C GLU A 74 -1.37 -17.04 6.62
N GLU A 75 -0.53 -17.07 5.59
CA GLU A 75 0.93 -17.23 5.72
C GLU A 75 1.56 -16.05 6.48
N LEU A 76 1.11 -14.82 6.19
CA LEU A 76 1.55 -13.62 6.91
C LEU A 76 1.12 -13.64 8.38
N GLN A 77 -0.09 -14.11 8.68
CA GLN A 77 -0.61 -14.20 10.05
C GLN A 77 0.01 -15.34 10.86
N LEU A 78 0.52 -16.38 10.21
CA LEU A 78 1.14 -17.53 10.87
C LEU A 78 2.36 -17.12 11.71
N CYS A 79 3.03 -16.03 11.33
CA CYS A 79 4.21 -15.53 12.06
C CYS A 79 3.94 -15.02 13.46
N HIS A 80 2.73 -14.53 13.76
CA HIS A 80 2.35 -14.19 15.12
C HIS A 80 2.10 -15.44 15.99
N LYS A 81 1.83 -16.60 15.36
CA LYS A 81 1.49 -17.84 16.05
C LYS A 81 2.69 -18.74 16.33
N LEU A 82 3.73 -18.69 15.49
CA LEU A 82 4.87 -19.63 15.55
C LEU A 82 6.06 -19.14 16.38
N ASN A 83 6.08 -17.91 16.88
CA ASN A 83 7.22 -17.37 17.63
C ASN A 83 7.20 -17.79 19.11
N HIS A 84 7.61 -19.03 19.38
CA HIS A 84 7.91 -19.54 20.72
C HIS A 84 9.38 -19.40 21.12
N LYS A 85 10.22 -18.77 20.27
CA LYS A 85 11.64 -18.60 20.50
C LYS A 85 11.88 -17.34 21.35
N ALA A 86 12.53 -17.49 22.49
CA ALA A 86 12.80 -16.37 23.41
C ALA A 86 13.75 -15.31 22.83
N VAL A 87 14.59 -15.69 21.87
CA VAL A 87 15.56 -14.80 21.20
C VAL A 87 15.59 -15.11 19.71
N LEU A 88 15.32 -14.09 18.90
CA LEU A 88 15.43 -14.13 17.44
C LEU A 88 16.82 -13.66 17.01
N ASP A 89 17.36 -14.26 15.96
CA ASP A 89 18.51 -13.70 15.26
C ASP A 89 18.12 -12.48 14.41
N ASP A 90 19.11 -11.73 13.93
CA ASP A 90 18.84 -10.47 13.23
C ASP A 90 18.19 -10.67 11.86
N TYR A 91 18.42 -11.82 11.21
CA TYR A 91 17.75 -12.16 9.96
C TYR A 91 16.28 -12.51 10.20
N GLU A 92 16.00 -13.33 11.22
CA GLU A 92 14.65 -13.64 11.69
C GLU A 92 13.90 -12.35 12.02
N LYS A 93 14.49 -11.43 12.80
CA LYS A 93 13.89 -10.12 13.09
C LYS A 93 13.58 -9.33 11.82
N LEU A 94 14.53 -9.27 10.89
CA LEU A 94 14.32 -8.57 9.61
C LEU A 94 13.17 -9.19 8.83
N TYR A 95 13.11 -10.52 8.75
CA TYR A 95 12.06 -11.26 8.08
C TYR A 95 10.68 -10.96 8.69
N PHE A 96 10.55 -11.03 10.01
CA PHE A 96 9.32 -10.68 10.73
C PHE A 96 8.89 -9.24 10.48
N ASN A 97 9.82 -8.29 10.58
CA ASN A 97 9.53 -6.89 10.28
C ASN A 97 8.97 -6.72 8.86
N VAL A 98 9.57 -7.36 7.85
CA VAL A 98 9.09 -7.23 6.46
C VAL A 98 7.69 -7.81 6.28
N MET A 99 7.34 -8.90 6.97
CA MET A 99 5.96 -9.41 6.95
C MET A 99 4.98 -8.44 7.59
N GLU A 100 5.32 -7.84 8.74
CA GLU A 100 4.49 -6.81 9.36
C GLU A 100 4.30 -5.60 8.43
N TRP A 101 5.33 -5.21 7.68
CA TRP A 101 5.22 -4.13 6.70
C TRP A 101 4.25 -4.48 5.58
N GLU A 102 4.25 -5.73 5.11
CA GLU A 102 3.32 -6.17 4.07
C GLU A 102 1.88 -6.23 4.59
N ILE A 103 1.67 -6.70 5.83
CA ILE A 103 0.36 -6.69 6.49
C ILE A 103 -0.19 -5.26 6.55
N GLU A 104 0.62 -4.31 7.05
CA GLU A 104 0.20 -2.91 7.16
C GLU A 104 -0.03 -2.26 5.79
N ARG A 105 0.78 -2.59 4.78
CA ARG A 105 0.56 -2.15 3.39
C ARG A 105 -0.79 -2.62 2.87
N ARG A 106 -1.15 -3.90 3.05
CA ARG A 106 -2.45 -4.46 2.64
C ARG A 106 -3.60 -3.74 3.35
N ARG A 107 -3.45 -3.46 4.64
CA ARG A 107 -4.43 -2.72 5.44
C ARG A 107 -4.63 -1.30 4.90
N VAL A 108 -3.56 -0.53 4.73
CA VAL A 108 -3.62 0.84 4.19
C VAL A 108 -4.23 0.84 2.78
N ARG A 109 -3.86 -0.14 1.94
CA ARG A 109 -4.45 -0.28 0.60
C ARG A 109 -5.95 -0.53 0.67
N ALA A 110 -6.41 -1.42 1.55
CA ALA A 110 -7.82 -1.71 1.74
C ALA A 110 -8.58 -0.47 2.23
N ASP A 111 -8.03 0.24 3.22
CA ASP A 111 -8.62 1.48 3.76
C ASP A 111 -8.71 2.58 2.69
N TYR A 112 -7.67 2.75 1.86
CA TYR A 112 -7.68 3.68 0.74
C TYR A 112 -8.79 3.34 -0.26
N LEU A 113 -8.91 2.07 -0.65
CA LEU A 113 -9.96 1.61 -1.57
C LEU A 113 -11.37 1.76 -0.97
N ASN A 114 -11.51 1.59 0.34
CA ASN A 114 -12.77 1.80 1.07
C ASN A 114 -13.16 3.29 1.15
N ARG A 115 -12.20 4.20 1.28
CA ARG A 115 -12.43 5.67 1.30
C ARG A 115 -12.73 6.24 -0.07
N PHE A 116 -12.14 5.67 -1.11
CA PHE A 116 -12.40 6.02 -2.50
C PHE A 116 -13.06 4.84 -3.23
N PRO A 117 -14.27 4.42 -2.81
CA PRO A 117 -14.95 3.33 -3.45
C PRO A 117 -15.15 3.73 -4.91
N ARG A 118 -14.51 3.00 -5.84
CA ARG A 118 -14.80 3.14 -7.27
C ARG A 118 -16.32 3.14 -7.40
N LEU A 119 -16.89 4.08 -8.16
CA LEU A 119 -18.31 4.09 -8.49
C LEU A 119 -18.72 2.66 -8.85
N THR A 120 -19.34 1.97 -7.88
CA THR A 120 -19.68 0.56 -8.01
C THR A 120 -20.57 0.43 -9.24
N LEU A 121 -20.53 -0.71 -9.93
CA LEU A 121 -21.43 -0.97 -11.06
C LEU A 121 -22.88 -0.60 -10.69
N LYS A 122 -23.26 -0.88 -9.44
CA LYS A 122 -24.52 -0.48 -8.79
C LYS A 122 -24.76 1.03 -8.79
N SER A 123 -23.78 1.85 -8.45
CA SER A 123 -23.89 3.33 -8.51
C SER A 123 -23.92 3.87 -9.93
N ARG A 124 -23.25 3.23 -10.89
CA ARG A 124 -23.33 3.57 -12.33
C ARG A 124 -24.70 3.23 -12.89
N ILE A 125 -25.23 2.05 -12.57
CA ILE A 125 -26.60 1.61 -12.91
C ILE A 125 -27.62 2.54 -12.27
N LYS A 126 -27.47 2.90 -10.99
CA LYS A 126 -28.35 3.86 -10.31
C LYS A 126 -28.37 5.22 -11.02
N LYS A 127 -27.20 5.77 -11.40
CA LYS A 127 -27.13 7.03 -12.17
C LYS A 127 -27.73 6.92 -13.57
N LEU A 128 -27.61 5.75 -14.22
CA LEU A 128 -28.22 5.49 -15.53
C LEU A 128 -29.75 5.42 -15.42
N LEU A 129 -30.27 4.70 -14.44
CA LEU A 129 -31.70 4.61 -14.15
C LEU A 129 -32.29 5.97 -13.75
N GLN A 130 -31.56 6.77 -12.97
CA GLN A 130 -31.97 8.12 -12.60
C GLN A 130 -32.04 9.05 -13.83
N LYS A 131 -31.03 9.02 -14.70
CA LYS A 131 -31.05 9.77 -15.98
C LYS A 131 -32.15 9.32 -16.93
N VAL A 132 -32.49 8.03 -16.96
CA VAL A 132 -33.58 7.50 -17.79
C VAL A 132 -34.94 7.87 -17.19
N GLY A 133 -35.10 7.82 -15.87
CA GLY A 133 -36.32 8.25 -15.17
C GLY A 133 -36.62 9.75 -15.31
N GLU A 134 -35.58 10.59 -15.28
CA GLU A 134 -35.68 12.03 -15.57
C GLU A 134 -36.06 12.30 -17.03
N LYS A 135 -35.61 11.47 -17.98
CA LYS A 135 -35.95 11.58 -19.41
C LYS A 135 -37.34 11.06 -19.76
N ILE A 136 -37.88 10.13 -18.97
CA ILE A 136 -39.19 9.50 -19.19
C ILE A 136 -40.30 10.17 -18.34
N GLY A 137 -39.96 11.14 -17.48
CA GLY A 137 -40.96 12.00 -16.82
C GLY A 137 -41.75 11.31 -15.72
N TYR A 138 -41.12 10.48 -14.89
CA TYR A 138 -41.75 9.90 -13.70
C TYR A 138 -41.25 10.55 -12.42
N TYR A 139 -41.57 11.83 -12.23
CA TYR A 139 -41.84 12.44 -10.93
C TYR A 139 -42.77 13.62 -11.19
N GLN A 140 -44.06 13.31 -11.39
CA GLN A 140 -45.09 14.32 -11.17
C GLN A 140 -45.18 14.52 -9.66
N ASN A 141 -44.73 15.70 -9.22
CA ASN A 141 -44.98 16.21 -7.88
C ASN A 141 -46.48 16.13 -7.60
N SER A 142 -46.84 15.47 -6.51
CA SER A 142 -48.19 15.54 -5.95
C SER A 142 -48.25 16.79 -5.08
N ASP A 143 -48.94 17.81 -5.56
CA ASP A 143 -49.66 18.81 -4.76
C ASP A 143 -51.08 18.91 -5.32
#